data_AF-A0A7C1DD60-F1
#
_entry.id   AF-A0A7C1DD60-F1
#
_cell.length_a   1.000
_cell.length_b   1.000
_cell.length_c   1.000
_cell.angle_alpha   90.00
_cell.angle_beta   90.00
_cell.angle_gamma   90.00
#
_symmetry.space_group_name_H-M   'P 1'
#
loop_
_entity.id
_entity.type
_entity.pdbx_description
1 polymer ?
#
loop_
_entity_poly.entity_id
_entity_poly.type
_entity_poly.pdbx_seq_one_letter_code
_entity_poly.pdbx_strand_id
1 'polypeptide(L)'
;MAEKKKLNLAIYWAGACGGCDVSILDTDEKILDIAAAADIKFWPIAMDYKVSDVEALKDNELDVTLFNGAVRNSEQLHLAQLLRKKSKILISYGSCAYLGGIPGLANFSNKEAILERVYKTSESVETNGGAVYPSPKSKVPEGEVEIPELHDYVKALHQVVDVDYFLPGCPPTTDLINLAVNAIITGKLPPKGAVIAADKNLCDSCKRKKTEEKSVKRFYRPHEIIPDNERCLLEQGILCMGPATRGGCGARCIEANMPCRGCFGPAPGVEDMGAKMLAAAASVIDARTPEEAASITATLPDVAGTFYRFNLPVSLLRRAK
;
A
#
# COMPACT_ATOMS: atom_id res chain seq x y z
N MET A 1 -27.65 -7.74 31.23
CA MET A 1 -26.35 -8.08 30.60
C MET A 1 -25.51 -6.82 30.64
N ALA A 2 -24.26 -6.87 31.14
CA ALA A 2 -23.42 -5.67 31.19
C ALA A 2 -23.19 -5.17 29.76
N GLU A 3 -23.53 -3.92 29.47
CA GLU A 3 -23.21 -3.29 28.17
C GLU A 3 -21.70 -3.36 27.96
N LYS A 4 -21.27 -4.11 26.94
CA LYS A 4 -19.87 -4.09 26.50
C LYS A 4 -19.58 -2.67 26.02
N LYS A 5 -18.62 -2.01 26.68
CA LYS A 5 -18.14 -0.69 26.27
C LYS A 5 -17.64 -0.76 24.83
N LYS A 6 -18.21 0.06 23.95
CA LYS A 6 -17.75 0.20 22.56
C LYS A 6 -16.36 0.82 22.51
N LEU A 7 -15.55 0.40 21.55
CA LEU A 7 -14.22 0.96 21.29
C LEU A 7 -14.34 2.27 20.51
N ASN A 8 -13.66 3.32 20.93
CA ASN A 8 -13.57 4.55 20.15
C ASN A 8 -12.68 4.31 18.92
N LEU A 9 -13.30 4.27 17.73
CA LEU A 9 -12.63 3.94 16.47
C LEU A 9 -12.55 5.18 15.58
N ALA A 10 -11.39 5.39 14.94
CA ALA A 10 -11.26 6.29 13.81
C ALA A 10 -10.73 5.55 12.58
N ILE A 11 -11.18 5.98 11.41
CA ILE A 11 -10.73 5.51 10.10
C ILE A 11 -10.47 6.77 9.27
N TYR A 12 -9.27 6.89 8.70
CA TYR A 12 -8.91 8.08 7.93
C TYR A 12 -8.20 7.73 6.63
N TRP A 13 -8.54 8.47 5.58
CA TRP A 13 -8.01 8.34 4.23
C TRP A 13 -7.04 9.48 3.88
N ALA A 14 -5.76 9.19 3.72
CA ALA A 14 -4.75 10.17 3.32
C ALA A 14 -4.62 10.21 1.80
N GLY A 15 -3.40 10.07 1.26
CA GLY A 15 -3.16 9.84 -0.16
C GLY A 15 -3.61 8.43 -0.57
N ALA A 16 -4.93 8.24 -0.65
CA ALA A 16 -5.60 6.96 -0.84
C ALA A 16 -6.49 6.96 -2.11
N CYS A 17 -7.01 5.79 -2.47
CA CYS A 17 -7.94 5.59 -3.58
C CYS A 17 -9.36 5.20 -3.14
N GLY A 18 -9.65 5.21 -1.83
CA GLY A 18 -10.90 4.72 -1.24
C GLY A 18 -11.01 3.20 -1.13
N GLY A 19 -10.10 2.42 -1.73
CA GLY A 19 -10.20 0.95 -1.74
C GLY A 19 -10.12 0.29 -0.36
N CYS A 20 -9.41 0.88 0.60
CA CYS A 20 -9.33 0.35 1.97
C CYS A 20 -10.62 0.62 2.77
N ASP A 21 -11.30 1.73 2.49
CA ASP A 21 -12.61 2.02 3.07
C ASP A 21 -13.66 1.06 2.50
N VAL A 22 -13.65 0.85 1.17
CA VAL A 22 -14.50 -0.14 0.51
C VAL A 22 -14.25 -1.55 1.05
N SER A 23 -13.01 -1.94 1.33
CA SER A 23 -12.76 -3.29 1.88
C SER A 23 -13.28 -3.49 3.31
N ILE A 24 -13.54 -2.42 4.07
CA ILE A 24 -14.28 -2.51 5.34
C ILE A 24 -15.77 -2.76 5.05
N LEU A 25 -16.33 -2.07 4.05
CA LEU A 25 -17.73 -2.24 3.64
C LEU A 25 -17.98 -3.63 3.03
N ASP A 26 -17.00 -4.19 2.31
CA ASP A 26 -17.02 -5.57 1.77
C ASP A 26 -16.98 -6.65 2.85
N THR A 27 -17.02 -6.30 4.14
CA THR A 27 -17.28 -7.27 5.22
C THR A 27 -18.76 -7.67 5.29
N ASP A 28 -19.60 -7.13 4.40
CA ASP A 28 -21.02 -7.43 4.22
C ASP A 28 -21.77 -7.36 5.54
N GLU A 29 -22.44 -8.43 5.99
CA GLU A 29 -23.24 -8.40 7.21
C GLU A 29 -22.38 -8.20 8.47
N LYS A 30 -21.08 -8.54 8.43
CA LYS A 30 -20.16 -8.38 9.58
C LYS A 30 -19.85 -6.92 9.89
N ILE A 31 -20.18 -5.98 9.00
CA ILE A 31 -20.08 -4.56 9.33
C ILE A 31 -20.96 -4.20 10.55
N LEU A 32 -22.05 -4.94 10.77
CA LEU A 32 -22.92 -4.78 11.93
C LEU A 32 -22.21 -5.16 13.23
N ASP A 33 -21.32 -6.15 13.19
CA ASP A 33 -20.49 -6.52 14.35
C ASP A 33 -19.49 -5.41 14.68
N ILE A 34 -18.92 -4.76 13.65
CA ILE A 34 -18.05 -3.59 13.81
C ILE A 34 -18.85 -2.44 14.44
N ALA A 35 -20.04 -2.14 13.93
CA ALA A 35 -20.91 -1.09 14.48
C ALA A 35 -21.41 -1.38 15.91
N ALA A 36 -21.59 -2.66 16.25
CA ALA A 36 -21.93 -3.11 17.60
C ALA A 36 -20.73 -2.98 18.56
N ALA A 37 -19.51 -3.23 18.08
CA ALA A 37 -18.30 -3.21 18.88
C ALA A 37 -17.59 -1.85 18.97
N ALA A 38 -17.84 -0.94 18.03
CA ALA A 38 -17.14 0.33 17.90
C ALA A 38 -18.08 1.54 17.89
N ASP A 39 -17.61 2.61 18.52
CA ASP A 39 -18.16 3.96 18.44
C ASP A 39 -17.23 4.74 17.50
N ILE A 40 -17.69 4.95 16.26
CA ILE A 40 -16.88 5.53 15.19
C ILE A 40 -16.85 7.06 15.38
N LYS A 41 -15.73 7.57 15.86
CA LYS A 41 -15.51 8.99 16.16
C LYS A 41 -15.02 9.80 14.97
N PHE A 42 -14.49 9.14 13.95
CA PHE A 42 -14.03 9.80 12.74
C PHE A 42 -13.97 8.80 11.60
N TRP A 43 -14.76 9.01 10.56
CA TRP A 43 -14.66 8.27 9.31
C TRP A 43 -15.25 9.12 8.17
N PRO A 44 -14.43 9.91 7.46
CA PRO A 44 -14.93 10.94 6.54
C PRO A 44 -15.86 10.43 5.43
N ILE A 45 -15.76 9.16 5.03
CA ILE A 45 -16.60 8.57 3.99
C ILE A 45 -18.00 8.18 4.47
N ALA A 46 -18.17 7.96 5.78
CA ALA A 46 -19.38 7.34 6.34
C ALA A 46 -20.03 8.15 7.48
N MET A 47 -19.31 9.11 8.07
CA MET A 47 -19.76 9.90 9.22
C MET A 47 -19.48 11.38 9.00
N ASP A 48 -20.32 12.24 9.60
CA ASP A 48 -20.24 13.69 9.41
C ASP A 48 -19.18 14.41 10.27
N TYR A 49 -18.46 13.68 11.13
CA TYR A 49 -17.38 14.22 11.97
C TYR A 49 -16.32 14.96 11.13
N LYS A 50 -15.90 16.11 11.63
CA LYS A 50 -14.90 16.99 11.01
C LYS A 50 -13.57 16.88 11.75
N VAL A 51 -12.52 17.45 11.15
CA VAL A 51 -11.18 17.49 11.76
C VAL A 51 -11.21 18.18 13.13
N SER A 52 -12.01 19.25 13.27
CA SER A 52 -12.19 19.96 14.54
C SER A 52 -12.73 19.08 15.67
N ASP A 53 -13.57 18.09 15.35
CA ASP A 53 -14.08 17.14 16.34
C ASP A 53 -12.95 16.25 16.87
N VAL A 54 -12.02 15.85 15.99
CA VAL A 54 -10.82 15.08 16.36
C VAL A 54 -9.83 15.92 17.17
N GLU A 55 -9.67 17.20 16.82
CA GLU A 55 -8.82 18.14 17.58
C GLU A 55 -9.30 18.32 19.02
N ALA A 56 -10.63 18.35 19.21
CA ALA A 56 -11.28 18.50 20.50
C ALA A 56 -11.20 17.25 21.40
N LEU A 57 -10.90 16.07 20.84
CA LEU A 57 -10.69 14.85 21.62
C LEU A 57 -9.50 15.02 22.58
N LYS A 58 -9.52 14.33 23.71
CA LYS A 58 -8.34 14.22 24.57
C LYS A 58 -7.29 13.35 23.91
N ASP A 59 -6.04 13.53 24.32
CA ASP A 59 -4.95 12.67 23.86
C ASP A 59 -5.20 11.23 24.34
N ASN A 60 -4.94 10.26 23.45
CA ASN A 60 -5.28 8.85 23.66
C ASN A 60 -6.77 8.56 23.94
N GLU A 61 -7.70 9.41 23.48
CA GLU A 61 -9.14 9.14 23.61
C GLU A 61 -9.65 8.11 22.59
N LEU A 62 -9.02 8.02 21.41
CA LEU A 62 -9.29 6.98 20.43
C LEU A 62 -8.61 5.69 20.87
N ASP A 63 -9.36 4.59 20.96
CA ASP A 63 -8.81 3.28 21.31
C ASP A 63 -7.99 2.73 20.14
N VAL A 64 -8.52 2.84 18.91
CA VAL A 64 -7.84 2.41 17.68
C VAL A 64 -8.12 3.39 16.55
N THR A 65 -7.08 3.65 15.75
CA THR A 65 -7.21 4.32 14.45
C THR A 65 -6.69 3.44 13.33
N LEU A 66 -7.49 3.25 12.28
CA LEU A 66 -7.08 2.67 11.01
C LEU A 66 -6.73 3.80 10.03
N PHE A 67 -5.44 4.05 9.85
CA PHE A 67 -4.96 5.08 8.93
C PHE A 67 -4.65 4.44 7.58
N ASN A 68 -5.39 4.81 6.55
CA ASN A 68 -5.18 4.36 5.18
C ASN A 68 -4.65 5.48 4.28
N GLY A 69 -3.94 5.12 3.21
CA GLY A 69 -3.30 6.10 2.31
C GLY A 69 -1.88 6.51 2.70
N ALA A 70 -1.14 7.03 1.74
CA ALA A 70 0.22 7.52 1.94
C ALA A 70 0.25 9.01 2.31
N VAL A 71 1.39 9.51 2.77
CA VAL A 71 1.58 10.92 3.12
C VAL A 71 2.32 11.63 1.98
N ARG A 72 1.64 12.56 1.30
CA ARG A 72 2.16 13.31 0.14
C ARG A 72 1.88 14.82 0.20
N ASN A 73 1.07 15.30 1.14
CA ASN A 73 0.86 16.74 1.34
C ASN A 73 0.82 17.12 2.83
N SER A 74 0.75 18.43 3.10
CA SER A 74 0.79 18.99 4.45
C SER A 74 -0.41 18.58 5.32
N GLU A 75 -1.62 18.50 4.75
CA GLU A 75 -2.83 18.07 5.46
C GLU A 75 -2.72 16.61 5.95
N GLN A 76 -2.25 15.72 5.07
CA GLN A 76 -2.05 14.31 5.41
C GLN A 76 -1.00 14.12 6.50
N LEU A 77 0.05 14.94 6.50
CA LEU A 77 1.06 14.95 7.56
C LEU A 77 0.47 15.44 8.89
N HIS A 78 -0.29 16.54 8.85
CA HIS A 78 -0.98 17.06 10.02
C HIS A 78 -1.93 16.01 10.61
N LEU A 79 -2.76 15.37 9.79
CA LEU A 79 -3.71 14.36 10.25
C LEU A 79 -3.02 13.07 10.74
N ALA A 80 -1.89 12.67 10.16
CA ALA A 80 -1.08 11.59 10.72
C ALA A 80 -0.61 11.90 12.15
N GLN A 81 -0.11 13.12 12.38
CA GLN A 81 0.37 13.57 13.70
C GLN A 81 -0.78 13.73 14.70
N LEU A 82 -1.89 14.34 14.28
CA LEU A 82 -3.08 14.51 15.11
C LEU A 82 -3.64 13.15 15.52
N LEU A 83 -3.91 12.26 14.56
CA LEU A 83 -4.47 10.95 14.85
C LEU A 83 -3.52 10.10 15.69
N ARG A 84 -2.21 10.17 15.45
CA ARG A 84 -1.24 9.51 16.35
C ARG A 84 -1.38 10.01 17.78
N LYS A 85 -1.44 11.32 18.00
CA LYS A 85 -1.58 11.93 19.33
C LYS A 85 -2.90 11.55 20.01
N LYS A 86 -3.99 11.45 19.25
CA LYS A 86 -5.32 11.09 19.77
C LYS A 86 -5.54 9.59 19.98
N SER A 87 -4.68 8.73 19.43
CA SER A 87 -4.88 7.27 19.44
C SER A 87 -3.96 6.54 20.39
N LYS A 88 -4.52 5.59 21.15
CA LYS A 88 -3.75 4.56 21.87
C LYS A 88 -3.06 3.62 20.89
N ILE A 89 -3.81 3.14 19.89
CA ILE A 89 -3.30 2.26 18.83
C ILE A 89 -3.50 2.92 17.47
N LEU A 90 -2.43 3.08 16.71
CA LEU A 90 -2.47 3.50 15.31
C LEU A 90 -2.03 2.35 14.42
N ILE A 91 -2.92 1.92 13.53
CA ILE A 91 -2.67 0.84 12.58
C ILE A 91 -2.50 1.44 11.20
N SER A 92 -1.39 1.08 10.56
CA SER A 92 -1.18 1.33 9.15
C SER A 92 -2.04 0.36 8.34
N TYR A 93 -3.12 0.87 7.76
CA TYR A 93 -4.16 0.10 7.10
C TYR A 93 -4.02 0.19 5.58
N GLY A 94 -3.55 -0.90 4.96
CA GLY A 94 -3.34 -1.02 3.52
C GLY A 94 -1.94 -0.65 3.04
N SER A 95 -1.61 -1.07 1.82
CA SER A 95 -0.27 -0.93 1.23
C SER A 95 0.19 0.52 1.11
N CYS A 96 -0.71 1.48 0.91
CA CYS A 96 -0.33 2.89 0.82
C CYS A 96 0.20 3.43 2.15
N ALA A 97 -0.51 3.16 3.26
CA ALA A 97 -0.05 3.57 4.57
C ALA A 97 1.19 2.79 5.01
N TYR A 98 1.27 1.49 4.65
CA TYR A 98 2.36 0.61 5.07
C TYR A 98 3.64 0.86 4.26
N LEU A 99 3.53 0.97 2.95
CA LEU A 99 4.67 0.91 2.01
C LEU A 99 4.80 2.17 1.14
N GLY A 100 3.81 3.06 1.16
CA GLY A 100 3.66 4.19 0.23
C GLY A 100 2.78 3.86 -0.99
N GLY A 101 2.63 2.58 -1.32
CA GLY A 101 1.68 2.07 -2.33
C GLY A 101 2.00 2.51 -3.76
N ILE A 102 1.01 2.40 -4.65
CA ILE A 102 1.11 2.86 -6.05
C ILE A 102 1.49 4.35 -6.13
N PRO A 103 0.91 5.28 -5.33
CA PRO A 103 1.33 6.68 -5.37
C PRO A 103 2.83 6.85 -5.12
N GLY A 104 3.44 5.95 -4.36
CA GLY A 104 4.87 5.94 -4.07
C GLY A 104 5.78 5.93 -5.30
N LEU A 105 5.31 5.43 -6.45
CA LEU A 105 6.07 5.47 -7.72
C LEU A 105 6.36 6.90 -8.20
N ALA A 106 5.59 7.88 -7.73
CA ALA A 106 5.88 9.31 -7.94
C ALA A 106 7.28 9.70 -7.44
N ASN A 107 7.91 8.93 -6.57
CA ASN A 107 9.27 9.18 -6.09
C ASN A 107 10.36 8.87 -7.14
N PHE A 108 10.03 8.24 -8.28
CA PHE A 108 10.94 8.25 -9.44
C PHE A 108 10.99 9.61 -10.15
N SER A 109 10.14 10.54 -9.74
CA SER A 109 10.10 11.93 -10.19
C SER A 109 10.04 12.86 -8.98
N ASN A 110 9.79 14.14 -9.21
CA ASN A 110 9.65 15.18 -8.18
C ASN A 110 8.33 15.94 -8.36
N LYS A 111 7.97 16.81 -7.40
CA LYS A 111 6.71 17.55 -7.47
C LYS A 111 6.65 18.44 -8.72
N GLU A 112 7.75 19.08 -9.11
CA GLU A 112 7.78 20.02 -10.22
C GLU A 112 7.44 19.32 -11.54
N ALA A 113 8.09 18.19 -11.83
CA ALA A 113 7.84 17.41 -13.05
C ALA A 113 6.43 16.81 -13.07
N ILE A 114 5.89 16.39 -11.92
CA ILE A 114 4.50 15.92 -11.82
C ILE A 114 3.53 17.06 -12.11
N LEU A 115 3.74 18.24 -11.51
CA LEU A 115 2.90 19.41 -11.75
C LEU A 115 3.01 19.90 -13.21
N GLU A 116 4.20 19.89 -13.80
CA GLU A 116 4.39 20.18 -15.22
C GLU A 116 3.67 19.18 -16.12
N ARG A 117 3.69 17.88 -15.78
CA ARG A 117 2.90 16.89 -16.51
C ARG A 117 1.41 17.16 -16.40
N VAL A 118 0.88 17.34 -15.19
CA VAL A 118 -0.56 17.42 -14.95
C VAL A 118 -1.17 18.75 -15.43
N TYR A 119 -0.48 19.87 -15.24
CA TYR A 119 -1.07 21.22 -15.44
C TYR A 119 -0.52 21.97 -16.66
N LYS A 120 0.36 21.37 -17.45
CA LYS A 120 0.93 22.03 -18.64
C LYS A 120 1.11 21.13 -19.84
N THR A 121 1.75 19.98 -19.68
CA THR A 121 2.20 19.15 -20.82
C THR A 121 1.28 17.96 -21.12
N SER A 122 0.23 17.73 -20.33
CA SER A 122 -0.82 16.78 -20.67
C SER A 122 -1.60 17.25 -21.89
N GLU A 123 -1.92 16.32 -22.77
CA GLU A 123 -2.41 16.57 -24.13
C GLU A 123 -3.75 17.31 -24.15
N SER A 124 -4.56 17.15 -23.09
CA SER A 124 -5.87 17.79 -22.92
C SER A 124 -5.82 19.12 -22.18
N VAL A 125 -4.64 19.60 -21.78
CA VAL A 125 -4.52 20.83 -20.99
C VAL A 125 -4.34 22.02 -21.92
N GLU A 126 -5.35 22.88 -21.96
CA GLU A 126 -5.25 24.18 -22.63
C GLU A 126 -4.60 25.20 -21.70
N THR A 127 -3.56 25.87 -22.18
CA THR A 127 -2.85 26.88 -21.37
C THR A 127 -3.18 28.31 -21.77
N ASN A 128 -3.93 28.56 -22.85
CA ASN A 128 -4.54 29.85 -23.27
C ASN A 128 -3.95 31.14 -22.64
N GLY A 129 -2.63 31.37 -22.79
CA GLY A 129 -1.92 32.54 -22.22
C GLY A 129 -0.84 32.22 -21.17
N GLY A 130 -0.65 30.97 -20.77
CA GLY A 130 0.40 30.49 -19.87
C GLY A 130 -0.07 29.37 -18.95
N ALA A 131 0.84 28.49 -18.54
CA ALA A 131 0.51 27.43 -17.57
C ALA A 131 0.25 28.02 -16.19
N VAL A 132 -0.85 27.60 -15.55
CA VAL A 132 -1.18 27.94 -14.16
C VAL A 132 -0.97 26.72 -13.29
N TYR A 133 -0.14 26.86 -12.25
CA TYR A 133 0.15 25.80 -11.30
C TYR A 133 -0.60 26.02 -9.98
N PRO A 134 -0.96 24.94 -9.26
CA PRO A 134 -1.55 25.07 -7.94
C PRO A 134 -0.60 25.78 -6.97
N SER A 135 -1.12 26.77 -6.25
CA SER A 135 -0.45 27.47 -5.16
C SER A 135 -1.21 27.20 -3.85
N PRO A 136 -0.53 26.95 -2.72
CA PRO A 136 -1.19 26.73 -1.42
C PRO A 136 -2.14 27.84 -1.00
N LYS A 137 -1.93 29.07 -1.50
CA LYS A 137 -2.80 30.23 -1.28
C LYS A 137 -3.09 30.92 -2.60
N SER A 138 -4.36 31.26 -2.81
CA SER A 138 -4.80 32.03 -3.98
C SER A 138 -5.89 33.01 -3.57
N LYS A 139 -5.90 34.22 -4.15
CA LYS A 139 -6.98 35.19 -3.98
C LYS A 139 -8.03 35.02 -5.08
N VAL A 140 -9.28 34.88 -4.68
CA VAL A 140 -10.47 34.84 -5.53
C VAL A 140 -11.46 35.94 -5.08
N PRO A 141 -12.48 36.30 -5.86
CA PRO A 141 -13.46 37.33 -5.48
C PRO A 141 -14.11 37.10 -4.12
N GLU A 142 -14.29 35.84 -3.73
CA GLU A 142 -14.91 35.41 -2.47
C GLU A 142 -13.96 35.43 -1.27
N GLY A 143 -12.64 35.61 -1.48
CA GLY A 143 -11.64 35.65 -0.40
C GLY A 143 -10.30 34.98 -0.75
N GLU A 144 -9.50 34.70 0.27
CA GLU A 144 -8.30 33.85 0.13
C GLU A 144 -8.70 32.38 0.32
N VAL A 145 -8.39 31.54 -0.66
CA VAL A 145 -8.58 30.10 -0.60
C VAL A 145 -7.25 29.41 -0.38
N GLU A 146 -7.29 28.29 0.35
CA GLU A 146 -6.12 27.51 0.71
C GLU A 146 -6.25 26.06 0.22
N ILE A 147 -5.13 25.50 -0.23
CA ILE A 147 -4.98 24.06 -0.53
C ILE A 147 -3.72 23.52 0.17
N PRO A 148 -3.65 22.22 0.49
CA PRO A 148 -2.48 21.64 1.11
C PRO A 148 -1.22 21.79 0.25
N GLU A 149 -0.07 22.00 0.90
CA GLU A 149 1.22 22.01 0.21
C GLU A 149 1.58 20.59 -0.24
N LEU A 150 1.84 20.42 -1.54
CA LEU A 150 2.31 19.15 -2.08
C LEU A 150 3.78 18.94 -1.76
N HIS A 151 4.09 17.86 -1.04
CA HIS A 151 5.46 17.48 -0.75
C HIS A 151 6.17 16.94 -2.01
N ASP A 152 7.49 17.02 -2.00
CA ASP A 152 8.31 16.56 -3.12
C ASP A 152 8.29 15.03 -3.30
N TYR A 153 8.07 14.28 -2.22
CA TYR A 153 8.04 12.81 -2.22
C TYR A 153 6.91 12.26 -1.36
N VAL A 154 6.42 11.08 -1.74
CA VAL A 154 5.52 10.24 -0.95
C VAL A 154 6.29 9.60 0.20
N LYS A 155 5.67 9.53 1.37
CA LYS A 155 6.13 8.78 2.54
C LYS A 155 5.06 7.78 2.98
N ALA A 156 5.48 6.64 3.49
CA ALA A 156 4.63 5.75 4.28
C ALA A 156 4.36 6.36 5.67
N LEU A 157 3.30 5.90 6.33
CA LEU A 157 2.86 6.46 7.61
C LEU A 157 3.94 6.38 8.70
N HIS A 158 4.61 5.22 8.80
CA HIS A 158 5.63 4.97 9.81
C HIS A 158 6.92 5.79 9.61
N GLN A 159 7.07 6.49 8.47
CA GLN A 159 8.17 7.41 8.23
C GLN A 159 7.91 8.81 8.82
N VAL A 160 6.69 9.09 9.29
CA VAL A 160 6.30 10.40 9.84
C VAL A 160 5.75 10.35 11.26
N VAL A 161 5.19 9.21 11.68
CA VAL A 161 4.68 9.00 13.04
C VAL A 161 4.91 7.55 13.49
N ASP A 162 4.90 7.30 14.81
CA ASP A 162 5.00 5.95 15.36
C ASP A 162 3.72 5.13 15.08
N VAL A 163 3.88 3.90 14.60
CA VAL A 163 2.77 3.01 14.19
C VAL A 163 2.85 1.73 15.01
N ASP A 164 1.72 1.27 15.53
CA ASP A 164 1.68 0.10 16.39
C ASP A 164 1.62 -1.21 15.60
N TYR A 165 0.86 -1.25 14.50
CA TYR A 165 0.68 -2.46 13.69
C TYR A 165 0.52 -2.13 12.19
N PHE A 166 0.76 -3.13 11.35
CA PHE A 166 0.58 -3.03 9.90
C PHE A 166 -0.43 -4.07 9.42
N LEU A 167 -1.43 -3.63 8.67
CA LEU A 167 -2.42 -4.49 8.02
C LEU A 167 -2.23 -4.39 6.50
N PRO A 168 -1.52 -5.33 5.87
CA PRO A 168 -1.09 -5.19 4.47
C PRO A 168 -2.21 -5.52 3.46
N GLY A 169 -2.02 -5.05 2.23
CA GLY A 169 -2.87 -5.35 1.08
C GLY A 169 -3.36 -4.10 0.36
N CYS A 170 -3.62 -4.22 -0.95
CA CYS A 170 -4.09 -3.13 -1.80
C CYS A 170 -5.41 -3.51 -2.51
N PRO A 171 -6.53 -3.62 -1.77
CA PRO A 171 -6.68 -3.40 -0.32
C PRO A 171 -6.43 -4.67 0.53
N PRO A 172 -6.40 -4.56 1.87
CA PRO A 172 -6.41 -5.72 2.76
C PRO A 172 -7.63 -6.61 2.53
N THR A 173 -7.49 -7.93 2.70
CA THR A 173 -8.60 -8.87 2.48
C THR A 173 -9.58 -8.85 3.66
N THR A 174 -10.85 -9.18 3.39
CA THR A 174 -11.90 -9.29 4.40
C THR A 174 -11.54 -10.24 5.54
N ASP A 175 -10.89 -11.37 5.24
CA ASP A 175 -10.38 -12.31 6.24
C ASP A 175 -9.36 -11.66 7.17
N LEU A 176 -8.48 -10.82 6.63
CA LEU A 176 -7.43 -10.14 7.39
C LEU A 176 -8.00 -9.02 8.25
N ILE A 177 -8.99 -8.29 7.72
CA ILE A 177 -9.75 -7.28 8.47
C ILE A 177 -10.47 -7.95 9.65
N ASN A 178 -11.17 -9.06 9.41
CA ASN A 178 -11.83 -9.83 10.46
C ASN A 178 -10.85 -10.33 11.52
N LEU A 179 -9.67 -10.81 11.12
CA LEU A 179 -8.62 -11.21 12.06
C LEU A 179 -8.14 -10.03 12.92
N ALA A 180 -7.90 -8.87 12.31
CA ALA A 180 -7.46 -7.67 13.01
C ALA A 180 -8.53 -7.15 13.98
N VAL A 181 -9.79 -7.06 13.53
CA VAL A 181 -10.93 -6.65 14.37
C VAL A 181 -11.09 -7.58 15.57
N ASN A 182 -11.04 -8.90 15.35
CA ASN A 182 -11.12 -9.86 16.46
C ASN A 182 -9.95 -9.73 17.44
N ALA A 183 -8.72 -9.54 16.94
CA ALA A 183 -7.54 -9.34 17.79
C ALA A 183 -7.67 -8.06 18.65
N ILE A 184 -8.18 -6.97 18.06
CA ILE A 184 -8.46 -5.70 18.74
C ILE A 184 -9.53 -5.88 19.82
N ILE A 185 -10.70 -6.45 19.47
CA ILE A 185 -11.84 -6.61 20.39
C ILE A 185 -11.49 -7.52 21.57
N THR A 186 -10.70 -8.57 21.33
CA THR A 186 -10.31 -9.54 22.36
C THR A 186 -9.07 -9.12 23.14
N GLY A 187 -8.40 -8.03 22.76
CA GLY A 187 -7.13 -7.59 23.35
C GLY A 187 -5.95 -8.53 23.06
N LYS A 188 -6.10 -9.49 22.14
CA LYS A 188 -5.07 -10.45 21.75
C LYS A 188 -4.27 -9.95 20.55
N LEU A 189 -3.64 -8.79 20.73
CA LEU A 189 -2.80 -8.20 19.70
C LEU A 189 -1.40 -8.85 19.69
N PRO A 190 -0.76 -8.97 18.51
CA PRO A 190 0.63 -9.41 18.42
C PRO A 190 1.58 -8.37 19.06
N PRO A 191 2.88 -8.66 19.16
CA PRO A 191 3.86 -7.65 19.57
C PRO A 191 3.80 -6.40 18.68
N LYS A 192 4.00 -5.22 19.27
CA LYS A 192 4.07 -3.95 18.55
C LYS A 192 5.09 -4.02 17.41
N GLY A 193 4.75 -3.45 16.26
CA GLY A 193 5.52 -3.50 15.02
C GLY A 193 5.20 -4.71 14.14
N ALA A 194 4.35 -5.64 14.59
CA ALA A 194 3.95 -6.79 13.80
C ALA A 194 3.13 -6.40 12.57
N VAL A 195 3.37 -7.15 11.49
CA VAL A 195 2.50 -7.18 10.31
C VAL A 195 1.45 -8.26 10.55
N ILE A 196 0.17 -7.87 10.64
CA ILE A 196 -0.95 -8.77 10.87
C ILE A 196 -1.28 -9.48 9.57
N ALA A 197 -0.48 -10.50 9.24
CA ALA A 197 -0.61 -11.40 8.09
C ALA A 197 0.27 -12.64 8.31
N ALA A 198 0.36 -13.51 7.31
CA ALA A 198 1.18 -14.71 7.41
C ALA A 198 2.66 -14.39 7.73
N ASP A 199 3.31 -15.28 8.46
CA ASP A 199 4.74 -15.21 8.85
C ASP A 199 5.67 -15.88 7.82
N LYS A 200 5.17 -16.10 6.60
CA LYS A 200 5.92 -16.68 5.47
C LYS A 200 5.67 -15.89 4.18
N ASN A 201 6.44 -16.20 3.15
CA ASN A 201 6.21 -15.63 1.82
C ASN A 201 5.00 -16.30 1.12
N LEU A 202 4.51 -15.66 0.06
CA LEU A 202 3.33 -16.13 -0.67
C LEU A 202 3.54 -17.51 -1.35
N CYS A 203 4.80 -17.88 -1.59
CA CYS A 203 5.14 -19.17 -2.19
C CYS A 203 4.83 -20.36 -1.27
N ASP A 204 4.67 -20.16 0.04
CA ASP A 204 4.29 -21.20 1.00
C ASP A 204 2.82 -21.63 0.85
N SER A 205 1.93 -20.68 0.58
CA SER A 205 0.50 -20.94 0.36
C SER A 205 0.13 -21.12 -1.13
N CYS A 206 1.11 -21.02 -2.03
CA CYS A 206 0.89 -21.14 -3.48
C CYS A 206 0.76 -22.62 -3.88
N LYS A 207 -0.31 -22.97 -4.59
CA LYS A 207 -0.59 -24.36 -5.02
C LYS A 207 0.15 -24.79 -6.28
N ARG A 208 0.82 -23.86 -6.97
CA ARG A 208 1.52 -24.17 -8.22
C ARG A 208 2.76 -25.02 -7.97
N LYS A 209 2.97 -26.02 -8.83
CA LYS A 209 4.08 -26.97 -8.79
C LYS A 209 5.37 -26.25 -9.20
N LYS A 210 6.42 -26.40 -8.39
CA LYS A 210 7.78 -25.89 -8.64
C LYS A 210 8.66 -27.04 -9.09
N THR A 211 9.50 -26.82 -10.10
CA THR A 211 10.48 -27.81 -10.57
C THR A 211 11.81 -27.64 -9.84
N GLU A 212 12.58 -28.73 -9.75
CA GLU A 212 13.94 -28.67 -9.18
C GLU A 212 14.90 -27.92 -10.11
N GLU A 213 14.75 -28.12 -11.42
CA GLU A 213 15.49 -27.40 -12.45
C GLU A 213 14.71 -26.15 -12.87
N LYS A 214 15.24 -24.98 -12.52
CA LYS A 214 14.72 -23.68 -12.94
C LYS A 214 15.53 -23.20 -14.13
N SER A 215 14.88 -23.05 -15.28
CA SER A 215 15.55 -22.77 -16.55
C SER A 215 14.87 -21.67 -17.37
N VAL A 216 14.77 -20.48 -16.79
CA VAL A 216 14.16 -19.32 -17.48
C VAL A 216 15.16 -18.74 -18.47
N LYS A 217 14.85 -18.87 -19.76
CA LYS A 217 15.62 -18.29 -20.88
C LYS A 217 15.06 -16.97 -21.42
N ARG A 218 13.90 -16.54 -20.91
CA ARG A 218 13.22 -15.29 -21.29
C ARG A 218 12.14 -14.98 -20.28
N PHE A 219 11.95 -13.70 -19.98
CA PHE A 219 10.75 -13.24 -19.29
C PHE A 219 9.67 -12.80 -20.29
N TYR A 220 8.43 -13.14 -19.97
CA TYR A 220 7.25 -12.78 -20.75
C TYR A 220 6.36 -11.83 -19.95
N ARG A 221 5.77 -10.87 -20.64
CA ARG A 221 4.65 -10.07 -20.16
C ARG A 221 3.37 -10.92 -20.22
N PRO A 222 2.41 -10.72 -19.30
CA PRO A 222 1.21 -11.55 -19.24
C PRO A 222 0.36 -11.64 -20.53
N HIS A 223 0.53 -10.74 -21.50
CA HIS A 223 -0.19 -10.80 -22.78
C HIS A 223 0.60 -11.49 -23.91
N GLU A 224 1.89 -11.77 -23.71
CA GLU A 224 2.72 -12.43 -24.74
C GLU A 224 2.49 -13.94 -24.79
N ILE A 225 2.06 -14.53 -23.67
CA ILE A 225 1.82 -15.97 -23.55
C ILE A 225 0.61 -16.26 -22.67
N ILE A 226 0.00 -17.43 -22.85
CA ILE A 226 -0.97 -18.00 -21.92
C ILE A 226 -0.22 -18.93 -20.97
N PRO A 227 -0.11 -18.60 -19.67
CA PRO A 227 0.59 -19.46 -18.72
C PRO A 227 -0.15 -20.78 -18.52
N ASP A 228 0.63 -21.85 -18.37
CA ASP A 228 0.15 -23.11 -17.79
C ASP A 228 -0.38 -22.84 -16.37
N ASN A 229 -1.49 -23.47 -16.02
CA ASN A 229 -2.19 -23.21 -14.76
C ASN A 229 -1.59 -23.95 -13.55
N GLU A 230 -0.82 -25.02 -13.77
CA GLU A 230 -0.29 -25.84 -12.69
C GLU A 230 1.13 -25.44 -12.29
N ARG A 231 1.99 -25.12 -13.27
CA ARG A 231 3.39 -24.82 -13.05
C ARG A 231 3.58 -23.41 -12.46
N CYS A 232 4.63 -23.24 -11.66
CA CYS A 232 5.04 -21.95 -11.12
C CYS A 232 5.20 -20.89 -12.22
N LEU A 233 4.48 -19.77 -12.11
CA LEU A 233 4.51 -18.69 -13.11
C LEU A 233 5.94 -18.14 -13.31
N LEU A 234 6.72 -18.02 -12.24
CA LEU A 234 8.10 -17.52 -12.32
C LEU A 234 9.00 -18.46 -13.13
N GLU A 235 8.84 -19.78 -13.00
CA GLU A 235 9.59 -20.78 -13.77
C GLU A 235 9.14 -20.88 -15.23
N GLN A 236 7.94 -20.37 -15.54
CA GLN A 236 7.46 -20.20 -16.92
C GLN A 236 7.98 -18.90 -17.57
N GLY A 237 8.81 -18.12 -16.87
CA GLY A 237 9.27 -16.81 -17.34
C GLY A 237 8.26 -15.67 -17.09
N ILE A 238 7.19 -15.89 -16.34
CA ILE A 238 6.26 -14.81 -15.97
C ILE A 238 6.66 -14.24 -14.63
N LEU A 239 7.08 -12.97 -14.64
CA LEU A 239 7.60 -12.32 -13.45
C LEU A 239 6.53 -12.21 -12.36
N CYS A 240 6.70 -12.99 -11.30
CA CYS A 240 5.78 -13.11 -10.17
C CYS A 240 6.47 -12.70 -8.87
N MET A 241 5.90 -11.71 -8.17
CA MET A 241 6.48 -11.16 -6.93
C MET A 241 6.37 -12.08 -5.71
N GLY A 242 5.72 -13.24 -5.84
CA GLY A 242 5.41 -14.15 -4.73
C GLY A 242 6.58 -14.49 -3.80
N PRO A 243 7.79 -14.79 -4.31
CA PRO A 243 8.95 -15.12 -3.46
C PRO A 243 9.38 -14.00 -2.51
N ALA A 244 9.15 -12.73 -2.90
CA ALA A 244 9.50 -11.55 -2.13
C ALA A 244 8.31 -10.96 -1.36
N THR A 245 7.10 -11.53 -1.51
CA THR A 245 5.87 -10.97 -0.94
C THR A 245 5.41 -11.78 0.26
N ARG A 246 4.95 -11.11 1.32
CA ARG A 246 4.28 -11.76 2.45
C ARG A 246 3.00 -12.51 2.02
N GLY A 247 2.77 -13.68 2.60
CA GLY A 247 1.55 -14.46 2.39
C GLY A 247 0.32 -13.89 3.13
N GLY A 248 -0.81 -14.57 2.99
CA GLY A 248 -2.06 -14.23 3.69
C GLY A 248 -3.18 -13.69 2.78
N CYS A 249 -2.89 -13.40 1.51
CA CYS A 249 -3.90 -12.94 0.54
C CYS A 249 -4.68 -14.07 -0.15
N GLY A 250 -4.46 -15.33 0.26
CA GLY A 250 -5.02 -16.51 -0.41
C GLY A 250 -4.49 -16.77 -1.82
N ALA A 251 -3.40 -16.10 -2.22
CA ALA A 251 -2.81 -16.19 -3.57
C ALA A 251 -3.81 -15.88 -4.71
N ARG A 252 -4.82 -15.03 -4.45
CA ARG A 252 -5.95 -14.74 -5.37
C ARG A 252 -5.54 -14.42 -6.80
N CYS A 253 -4.48 -13.62 -7.01
CA CYS A 253 -3.99 -13.33 -8.36
C CYS A 253 -3.55 -14.60 -9.09
N ILE A 254 -2.82 -15.48 -8.39
CA ILE A 254 -2.21 -16.69 -8.94
C ILE A 254 -3.28 -17.73 -9.28
N GLU A 255 -4.34 -17.83 -8.45
CA GLU A 255 -5.51 -18.68 -8.73
C GLU A 255 -6.27 -18.18 -9.98
N ALA A 256 -6.24 -16.87 -10.26
CA ALA A 256 -6.75 -16.28 -11.50
C ALA A 256 -5.75 -16.32 -12.67
N ASN A 257 -4.73 -17.17 -12.61
CA ASN A 257 -3.64 -17.29 -13.58
C ASN A 257 -2.85 -15.99 -13.85
N MET A 258 -2.77 -15.09 -12.87
CA MET A 258 -2.02 -13.84 -12.94
C MET A 258 -0.87 -13.81 -11.92
N PRO A 259 0.29 -13.22 -12.27
CA PRO A 259 1.41 -13.14 -11.34
C PRO A 259 1.06 -12.27 -10.13
N CYS A 260 1.61 -12.64 -8.96
CA CYS A 260 1.59 -11.78 -7.80
C CYS A 260 2.27 -10.44 -8.13
N ARG A 261 1.64 -9.34 -7.70
CA ARG A 261 2.15 -7.97 -7.91
C ARG A 261 2.87 -7.40 -6.69
N GLY A 262 2.84 -8.09 -5.55
CA GLY A 262 3.58 -7.68 -4.36
C GLY A 262 2.88 -6.72 -3.40
N CYS A 263 1.55 -6.57 -3.49
CA CYS A 263 0.84 -5.58 -2.67
C CYS A 263 0.88 -5.87 -1.16
N PHE A 264 1.10 -7.10 -0.73
CA PHE A 264 1.19 -7.45 0.70
C PHE A 264 2.52 -7.03 1.36
N GLY A 265 3.46 -6.48 0.59
CA GLY A 265 4.75 -6.02 1.10
C GLY A 265 5.77 -7.13 1.28
N PRO A 266 6.94 -6.80 1.85
CA PRO A 266 8.08 -7.70 1.92
C PRO A 266 7.76 -8.98 2.70
N ALA A 267 8.31 -10.09 2.23
CA ALA A 267 8.34 -11.34 2.99
C ALA A 267 9.01 -11.12 4.38
N PRO A 268 8.64 -11.91 5.38
CA PRO A 268 9.25 -11.82 6.71
C PRO A 268 10.80 -11.89 6.64
N GLY A 269 11.46 -11.00 7.38
CA GLY A 269 12.92 -10.88 7.39
C GLY A 269 13.53 -10.18 6.17
N VAL A 270 12.72 -9.69 5.24
CA VAL A 270 13.20 -8.94 4.06
C VAL A 270 13.06 -7.43 4.32
N GLU A 271 14.19 -6.73 4.28
CA GLU A 271 14.23 -5.27 4.40
C GLU A 271 13.79 -4.59 3.09
N ASP A 272 14.40 -4.98 1.97
CA ASP A 272 14.04 -4.46 0.65
C ASP A 272 13.43 -5.54 -0.23
N MET A 273 12.13 -5.40 -0.48
CA MET A 273 11.35 -6.32 -1.32
C MET A 273 11.85 -6.37 -2.77
N GLY A 274 12.26 -5.22 -3.33
CA GLY A 274 12.68 -5.13 -4.72
C GLY A 274 14.04 -5.79 -4.93
N ALA A 275 14.99 -5.55 -4.02
CA ALA A 275 16.26 -6.26 -4.02
C ALA A 275 16.10 -7.77 -3.81
N LYS A 276 15.19 -8.19 -2.91
CA LYS A 276 14.88 -9.61 -2.73
C LYS A 276 14.28 -10.22 -3.99
N MET A 277 13.41 -9.49 -4.69
CA MET A 277 12.83 -9.96 -5.94
C MET A 277 13.88 -10.04 -7.05
N LEU A 278 14.82 -9.08 -7.11
CA LEU A 278 15.94 -9.14 -8.04
C LEU A 278 16.77 -10.40 -7.84
N ALA A 279 17.11 -10.73 -6.59
CA ALA A 279 17.82 -11.98 -6.27
C ALA A 279 17.00 -13.22 -6.65
N ALA A 280 15.69 -13.22 -6.39
CA ALA A 280 14.82 -14.32 -6.77
C ALA A 280 14.72 -14.49 -8.30
N ALA A 281 14.59 -13.41 -9.06
CA ALA A 281 14.56 -13.43 -10.52
C ALA A 281 15.89 -13.91 -11.09
N ALA A 282 17.02 -13.42 -10.57
CA ALA A 282 18.34 -13.88 -10.98
C ALA A 282 18.54 -15.39 -10.74
N SER A 283 17.98 -15.94 -9.64
CA SER A 283 18.12 -17.36 -9.30
C SER A 283 17.39 -18.34 -10.22
N VAL A 284 16.53 -17.86 -11.12
CA VAL A 284 15.78 -18.72 -12.06
C VAL A 284 16.28 -18.62 -13.50
N ILE A 285 17.21 -17.70 -13.77
CA ILE A 285 17.77 -17.46 -15.10
C ILE A 285 18.75 -18.59 -15.45
N ASP A 286 18.55 -19.20 -16.61
CA ASP A 286 19.50 -20.15 -17.20
C ASP A 286 20.42 -19.41 -18.17
N ALA A 287 21.54 -18.93 -17.63
CA ALA A 287 22.61 -18.26 -18.37
C ALA A 287 23.97 -18.80 -17.93
N ARG A 288 24.85 -19.07 -18.90
CA ARG A 288 26.23 -19.54 -18.68
C ARG A 288 27.26 -18.44 -18.85
N THR A 289 26.88 -17.31 -19.45
CA THR A 289 27.73 -16.13 -19.62
C THR A 289 27.01 -14.84 -19.19
N PRO A 290 27.76 -13.76 -18.87
CA PRO A 290 27.16 -12.45 -18.60
C PRO A 290 26.32 -11.90 -19.75
N GLU A 291 26.70 -12.17 -21.00
CA GLU A 291 25.99 -11.70 -22.20
C GLU A 291 24.63 -12.40 -22.34
N GLU A 292 24.57 -13.70 -22.06
CA GLU A 292 23.31 -14.45 -22.01
C GLU A 292 22.40 -13.90 -20.90
N ALA A 293 22.94 -13.68 -19.70
CA ALA A 293 22.18 -13.10 -18.60
C ALA A 293 21.66 -11.69 -18.94
N ALA A 294 22.47 -10.85 -19.60
CA ALA A 294 22.08 -9.52 -20.07
C ALA A 294 20.96 -9.60 -21.11
N SER A 295 21.04 -10.54 -22.06
CA SER A 295 20.00 -10.75 -23.07
C SER A 295 18.66 -11.16 -22.44
N ILE A 296 18.69 -12.07 -21.45
CA ILE A 296 17.49 -12.53 -20.75
C ILE A 296 16.90 -11.40 -19.91
N THR A 297 17.72 -10.69 -19.14
CA THR A 297 17.25 -9.60 -18.27
C THR A 297 16.75 -8.39 -19.06
N ALA A 298 17.27 -8.14 -20.26
CA ALA A 298 16.77 -7.11 -21.17
C ALA A 298 15.31 -7.35 -21.62
N THR A 299 14.77 -8.55 -21.46
CA THR A 299 13.35 -8.84 -21.73
C THR A 299 12.40 -8.31 -20.66
N LEU A 300 12.92 -7.84 -19.51
CA LEU A 300 12.16 -7.15 -18.48
C LEU A 300 12.05 -5.65 -18.80
N PRO A 301 10.88 -5.13 -19.19
CA PRO A 301 10.76 -3.76 -19.70
C PRO A 301 10.91 -2.70 -18.61
N ASP A 302 10.54 -3.00 -17.38
CA ASP A 302 10.53 -2.04 -16.27
C ASP A 302 10.77 -2.77 -14.94
N VAL A 303 12.05 -2.96 -14.60
CA VAL A 303 12.46 -3.60 -13.35
C VAL A 303 12.07 -2.72 -12.16
N ALA A 304 12.28 -1.42 -12.25
CA ALA A 304 12.09 -0.49 -11.15
C ALA A 304 10.60 -0.36 -10.77
N GLY A 305 9.73 -0.09 -11.74
CA GLY A 305 8.28 0.00 -11.51
C GLY A 305 7.62 -1.34 -11.22
N THR A 306 8.21 -2.47 -11.63
CA THR A 306 7.69 -3.80 -11.28
C THR A 306 8.09 -4.22 -9.87
N PHE A 307 9.37 -4.10 -9.51
CA PHE A 307 9.89 -4.58 -8.23
C PHE A 307 9.52 -3.65 -7.08
N TYR A 308 9.37 -2.35 -7.35
CA TYR A 308 9.05 -1.34 -6.34
C TYR A 308 7.62 -0.81 -6.42
N ARG A 309 6.72 -1.52 -7.13
CA ARG A 309 5.36 -1.09 -7.47
C ARG A 309 4.56 -0.52 -6.30
N PHE A 310 4.72 -1.11 -5.12
CA PHE A 310 3.98 -0.72 -3.92
C PHE A 310 4.85 -0.19 -2.79
N ASN A 311 6.18 -0.27 -2.90
CA ASN A 311 7.08 -0.06 -1.75
C ASN A 311 8.28 0.86 -2.04
N LEU A 312 8.28 1.59 -3.17
CA LEU A 312 9.38 2.51 -3.48
C LEU A 312 9.73 3.46 -2.32
N PRO A 313 8.76 4.12 -1.63
CA PRO A 313 9.08 5.06 -0.54
C PRO A 313 9.82 4.45 0.65
N VAL A 314 9.64 3.15 0.90
CA VAL A 314 10.23 2.43 2.05
C VAL A 314 11.41 1.55 1.65
N SER A 315 11.70 1.46 0.34
CA SER A 315 12.85 0.74 -0.18
C SER A 315 14.18 1.42 0.19
N LEU A 316 15.29 0.73 -0.08
CA LEU A 316 16.63 1.31 -0.01
C LEU A 316 16.85 2.40 -1.07
N LEU A 317 16.13 2.34 -2.20
CA LEU A 317 16.18 3.37 -3.24
C LEU A 317 15.48 4.66 -2.79
N ARG A 318 14.31 4.54 -2.15
CA ARG A 318 13.41 5.62 -1.66
C ARG A 318 12.84 6.55 -2.74
N ARG A 319 13.71 7.07 -3.61
CA ARG A 319 13.43 8.04 -4.69
C ARG A 319 14.55 8.03 -5.74
N ALA A 320 14.28 8.59 -6.92
CA ALA A 320 15.33 8.95 -7.86
C ALA A 320 16.27 10.00 -7.22
N LYS A 321 17.57 9.92 -7.53
CA LYS A 321 18.59 10.88 -7.09
C LYS A 321 18.81 11.93 -8.16
#